data_AF-A0A2A6BEP4-F1
#
_entry.id   AF-A0A2A6BEP4-F1
#
_cell.length_a   1.000
_cell.length_b   1.000
_cell.length_c   1.000
_cell.angle_alpha   90.00
_cell.angle_beta   90.00
_cell.angle_gamma   90.00
#
_symmetry.space_group_name_H-M   'P 1'
#
loop_
_entity.id
_entity.type
_entity.pdbx_description
1 polymer ?
#
loop_
_entity_poly.entity_id
_entity_poly.type
_entity_poly.pdbx_seq_one_letter_code
_entity_poly.pdbx_strand_id
1 'polypeptide(L)'
;MAHQRTTLRRVTFSGRLSEDKEEPWTHTLFRSCLCMGLDIGLVLVIGISFYYALQGYFIIPVERGFHCSDPTITKPWLPNTIGNTHLLIVSLGVPFFIILACEAVLFYEATGQNRITKFFSSSTFFYLEYLLVYLACTIVMEMIKCWIGRLRPHFLDVCKVDWTKVDCKTDPNAFIEDIPCLQENNRRIRSSRTSFPSGHTAAAVFFWTWMVLYLKGITRASSSRVLYWMKVILLTVFTSWTLVTAITRVTDNWHHPTDVLGGLILALSFVIPYFGRGHFKADSVYSLREISPPRVHFEMGKTLEEAQRDFTSSLQEIDAKSIPAFLQWIGDTYLDESPSKPKYIEDANLSLREMAQHLRLKVPISGVLNSEKIACPKEGHDSDCKKDTTVNVDCFLYEDDNVEELVEQRKLARNYCIDCKSWDIKPLTFISHSLSIPQLEFMFTKMVPLTKKPDGFRVVDIGSRFGSVCAAANLFSRGKAHVTGIEMNEDLCNLHQEVIDSFNFTNTEILNVDVRNAAEAISKADLIVMNNVFSFFMGDDEQVDCWKFLNTHIRSGCLLIHNPAFEITTKHLKLPFNPEYWLNNMNIRSLAADFAGTDDDLFEDISTLHLYEVFKDTSYLDELIDDKDM
;
A
#
# COMPACT_ATOMS: atom_id res chain seq x y z
N MET A 1 -26.33 16.02 -14.07
CA MET A 1 -26.19 15.76 -15.52
C MET A 1 -25.46 14.44 -15.68
N ALA A 2 -26.12 13.45 -16.29
CA ALA A 2 -25.54 12.13 -16.53
C ALA A 2 -24.33 12.26 -17.46
N HIS A 3 -23.16 11.79 -17.02
CA HIS A 3 -21.98 11.72 -17.86
C HIS A 3 -22.16 10.56 -18.84
N GLN A 4 -22.66 10.88 -20.04
CA GLN A 4 -22.83 9.94 -21.13
C GLN A 4 -21.43 9.52 -21.61
N ARG A 5 -20.95 8.36 -21.16
CA ARG A 5 -19.70 7.76 -21.67
C ARG A 5 -19.86 7.54 -23.18
N THR A 6 -19.11 8.31 -23.96
CA THR A 6 -18.92 8.09 -25.40
C THR A 6 -18.23 6.74 -25.61
N THR A 7 -18.99 5.74 -26.04
CA THR A 7 -18.45 4.45 -26.50
C THR A 7 -17.59 4.68 -27.75
N LEU A 8 -16.28 4.45 -27.61
CA LEU A 8 -15.32 4.46 -28.72
C LEU A 8 -15.79 3.46 -29.81
N ARG A 9 -15.97 3.93 -31.05
CA ARG A 9 -16.24 3.07 -32.22
C ARG A 9 -15.12 2.02 -32.34
N ARG A 10 -15.44 0.73 -32.15
CA ARG A 10 -14.47 -0.38 -32.26
C ARG A 10 -13.98 -0.50 -33.72
N VAL A 11 -12.67 -0.43 -33.92
CA VAL A 11 -12.01 -0.27 -35.23
C VAL A 11 -11.84 -1.61 -35.99
N THR A 12 -11.84 -2.74 -35.29
CA THR A 12 -11.55 -4.09 -35.85
C THR A 12 -12.79 -4.75 -36.46
N PHE A 13 -12.60 -5.65 -37.44
CA PHE A 13 -13.70 -6.42 -38.04
C PHE A 13 -14.38 -7.31 -36.99
N SER A 14 -13.60 -7.94 -36.11
CA SER A 14 -14.10 -8.81 -35.03
C SER A 14 -14.87 -8.02 -33.96
N GLY A 15 -14.48 -6.76 -33.70
CA GLY A 15 -15.17 -5.90 -32.72
C GLY A 15 -16.56 -5.46 -33.18
N ARG A 16 -16.77 -5.33 -34.50
CA ARG A 16 -18.06 -4.95 -35.11
C ARG A 16 -19.11 -6.05 -35.09
N LEU A 17 -18.71 -7.30 -34.85
CA LEU A 17 -19.65 -8.44 -34.73
C LEU A 17 -20.43 -8.45 -33.42
N SER A 18 -19.98 -7.71 -32.40
CA SER A 18 -20.53 -7.78 -31.04
C SER A 18 -21.96 -7.24 -30.89
N GLU A 19 -22.48 -6.52 -31.89
CA GLU A 19 -23.81 -5.88 -31.89
C GLU A 19 -24.89 -6.65 -32.68
N ASP A 20 -24.54 -7.73 -33.39
CA ASP A 20 -25.49 -8.44 -34.26
C ASP A 20 -26.52 -9.28 -33.46
N LYS A 21 -27.74 -9.38 -34.02
CA LYS A 21 -28.86 -10.17 -33.49
C LYS A 21 -28.51 -11.66 -33.40
N GLU A 22 -29.20 -12.39 -32.51
CA GLU A 22 -29.02 -13.84 -32.32
C GLU A 22 -29.18 -14.61 -33.64
N GLU A 23 -28.05 -15.05 -34.21
CA GLU A 23 -27.93 -15.93 -35.37
C GLU A 23 -27.64 -17.38 -34.91
N PRO A 24 -27.81 -18.39 -35.78
CA PRO A 24 -27.39 -19.76 -35.48
C PRO A 24 -25.89 -19.83 -35.14
N TRP A 25 -25.53 -20.55 -34.09
CA TRP A 25 -24.16 -20.60 -33.54
C TRP A 25 -23.08 -20.96 -34.57
N THR A 26 -23.41 -21.75 -35.59
CA THR A 26 -22.50 -22.16 -36.68
C THR A 26 -22.12 -20.98 -37.58
N HIS A 27 -23.09 -20.11 -37.90
CA HIS A 27 -22.87 -18.91 -38.71
C HIS A 27 -22.06 -17.87 -37.93
N THR A 28 -22.40 -17.67 -36.65
CA THR A 28 -21.64 -16.78 -35.76
C THR A 28 -20.19 -17.24 -35.62
N LEU A 29 -19.96 -18.54 -35.39
CA LEU A 29 -18.62 -19.11 -35.28
C LEU A 29 -17.80 -18.90 -36.56
N PHE A 30 -18.36 -19.22 -37.73
CA PHE A 30 -17.67 -19.05 -39.01
C PHE A 30 -17.29 -17.59 -39.26
N ARG A 31 -18.23 -16.66 -39.05
CA ARG A 31 -18.02 -15.23 -39.27
C ARG A 31 -17.00 -14.65 -38.27
N SER A 32 -17.06 -15.04 -37.01
CA SER A 32 -16.07 -14.62 -36.00
C SER A 32 -14.66 -15.15 -36.29
N CYS A 33 -14.51 -16.42 -36.70
CA CYS A 33 -13.24 -16.97 -37.15
C CYS A 33 -12.69 -16.20 -38.37
N LEU A 34 -13.54 -15.92 -39.35
CA LEU A 34 -13.15 -15.18 -40.55
C LEU A 34 -12.67 -13.76 -40.22
N CYS A 35 -13.41 -13.02 -39.39
CA CYS A 35 -13.03 -11.67 -38.99
C CYS A 35 -11.74 -11.64 -38.17
N MET A 36 -11.55 -12.57 -37.22
CA MET A 36 -10.29 -12.68 -36.46
C MET A 36 -9.12 -12.98 -37.40
N GLY A 37 -9.32 -13.91 -38.34
CA GLY A 37 -8.31 -14.25 -39.35
C GLY A 37 -7.95 -13.07 -40.25
N LEU A 38 -8.92 -12.25 -40.65
CA LEU A 38 -8.69 -11.04 -41.44
C LEU A 38 -7.95 -9.97 -40.65
N ASP A 39 -8.37 -9.69 -39.41
CA ASP A 39 -7.74 -8.71 -38.53
C ASP A 39 -6.25 -9.07 -38.27
N ILE A 40 -5.98 -10.32 -37.87
CA ILE A 40 -4.63 -10.82 -37.61
C ILE A 40 -3.81 -10.88 -38.89
N GLY A 41 -4.38 -11.41 -39.97
CA GLY A 41 -3.72 -11.55 -41.27
C GLY A 41 -3.28 -10.20 -41.82
N LEU A 42 -4.12 -9.16 -41.71
CA LEU A 42 -3.79 -7.81 -42.15
C LEU A 42 -2.59 -7.25 -41.39
N VAL A 43 -2.58 -7.34 -40.05
CA VAL A 43 -1.48 -6.83 -39.23
C VAL A 43 -0.18 -7.60 -39.48
N LEU A 44 -0.25 -8.93 -39.62
CA LEU A 44 0.93 -9.73 -39.96
C LEU A 44 1.47 -9.40 -41.35
N VAL A 45 0.61 -9.23 -42.36
CA VAL A 45 1.05 -8.85 -43.72
C VAL A 45 1.72 -7.48 -43.71
N ILE A 46 1.13 -6.49 -43.02
CA ILE A 46 1.73 -5.15 -42.88
C ILE A 46 3.07 -5.25 -42.15
N GLY A 47 3.13 -5.95 -41.02
CA GLY A 47 4.34 -6.10 -40.22
C GLY A 47 5.46 -6.83 -40.98
N ILE A 48 5.16 -7.92 -41.67
CA ILE A 48 6.11 -8.68 -42.49
C ILE A 48 6.60 -7.84 -43.68
N SER A 49 5.70 -7.13 -44.36
CA SER A 49 6.06 -6.25 -45.48
C SER A 49 7.00 -5.14 -45.02
N PHE A 50 6.72 -4.54 -43.86
CA PHE A 50 7.56 -3.52 -43.26
C PHE A 50 8.93 -4.07 -42.84
N TYR A 51 8.96 -5.26 -42.22
CA TYR A 51 10.21 -5.93 -41.84
C TYR A 51 11.11 -6.20 -43.05
N TYR A 52 10.56 -6.75 -44.14
CA TYR A 52 11.32 -6.98 -45.37
C TYR A 52 11.74 -5.68 -46.05
N ALA A 53 10.93 -4.62 -45.99
CA ALA A 53 11.31 -3.31 -46.50
C ALA A 53 12.55 -2.75 -45.75
N LEU A 54 12.58 -2.86 -44.42
CA LEU A 54 13.73 -2.47 -43.60
C LEU A 54 14.97 -3.32 -43.90
N GLN A 55 14.81 -4.63 -44.04
CA GLN A 55 15.93 -5.53 -44.34
C GLN A 55 16.43 -5.44 -45.78
N GLY A 56 15.61 -5.00 -46.73
CA GLY A 56 15.95 -5.05 -48.15
C GLY A 56 16.39 -3.72 -48.74
N TYR A 57 15.70 -2.62 -48.41
CA TYR A 57 15.70 -1.44 -49.27
C TYR A 57 16.02 -0.12 -48.58
N PHE A 58 15.63 0.07 -47.31
CA PHE A 58 15.65 1.41 -46.72
C PHE A 58 16.84 1.71 -45.81
N ILE A 59 17.50 0.70 -45.24
CA ILE A 59 18.55 0.94 -44.25
C ILE A 59 19.71 -0.06 -44.45
N ILE A 60 20.87 0.47 -44.81
CA ILE A 60 22.14 -0.25 -44.87
C ILE A 60 22.84 -0.08 -43.52
N PRO A 61 23.34 -1.15 -42.86
CA PRO A 61 24.05 -1.00 -41.60
C PRO A 61 25.28 -0.11 -41.77
N VAL A 62 25.54 0.75 -40.79
CA VAL A 62 26.78 1.55 -40.73
C VAL A 62 27.97 0.60 -40.82
N GLU A 63 28.86 0.90 -41.76
CA GLU A 63 30.05 0.12 -41.95
C GLU A 63 31.14 0.54 -40.97
N ARG A 64 31.40 -0.32 -39.99
CA ARG A 64 32.43 -0.10 -38.98
C ARG A 64 33.68 -0.91 -39.30
N GLY A 65 34.82 -0.24 -39.21
CA GLY A 65 36.15 -0.83 -39.24
C GLY A 65 36.53 -1.57 -37.95
N PHE A 66 37.69 -2.24 -37.95
CA PHE A 66 38.24 -2.91 -36.76
C PHE A 66 39.77 -2.83 -36.73
N HIS A 67 40.37 -3.04 -35.56
CA HIS A 67 41.82 -3.12 -35.41
C HIS A 67 42.31 -4.54 -35.74
N CYS A 68 43.44 -4.68 -36.44
CA CYS A 68 44.02 -5.97 -36.81
C CYS A 68 44.14 -6.97 -35.63
N SER A 69 44.37 -6.48 -34.41
CA SER A 69 44.51 -7.27 -33.18
C SER A 69 43.21 -7.49 -32.39
N ASP A 70 42.02 -7.12 -32.91
CA ASP A 70 40.75 -7.23 -32.18
C ASP A 70 40.37 -8.70 -31.90
N PRO A 71 40.47 -9.17 -30.65
CA PRO A 71 40.20 -10.57 -30.32
C PRO A 71 38.69 -10.86 -30.28
N THR A 72 37.84 -9.82 -30.24
CA THR A 72 36.41 -9.96 -29.97
C THR A 72 35.63 -10.49 -31.17
N ILE A 73 36.20 -10.47 -32.37
CA ILE A 73 35.57 -10.83 -33.65
C ILE A 73 36.18 -12.08 -34.33
N THR A 74 37.00 -12.83 -33.59
CA THR A 74 37.81 -13.98 -34.07
C THR A 74 37.16 -15.35 -33.88
N LYS A 75 35.97 -15.41 -33.26
CA LYS A 75 35.31 -16.68 -32.92
C LYS A 75 34.85 -17.43 -34.18
N PRO A 76 34.75 -18.77 -34.15
CA PRO A 76 34.23 -19.52 -35.28
C PRO A 76 32.72 -19.29 -35.45
N TRP A 77 32.26 -19.35 -36.70
CA TRP A 77 30.85 -19.36 -37.03
C TRP A 77 30.22 -20.70 -36.67
N LEU A 78 29.26 -20.68 -35.75
CA LEU A 78 28.53 -21.85 -35.28
C LEU A 78 27.05 -21.79 -35.68
N PRO A 79 26.39 -22.95 -35.88
CA PRO A 79 24.95 -22.99 -36.09
C PRO A 79 24.21 -22.44 -34.86
N ASN A 80 23.04 -21.84 -35.08
CA ASN A 80 22.20 -21.35 -33.98
C ASN A 80 21.50 -22.52 -33.29
N THR A 81 21.64 -22.63 -31.97
CA THR A 81 20.86 -23.56 -31.14
C THR A 81 19.37 -23.23 -31.21
N ILE A 82 19.03 -21.95 -30.99
CA ILE A 82 17.68 -21.42 -31.24
C ILE A 82 17.70 -20.62 -32.54
N GLY A 83 17.15 -21.21 -33.61
CA GLY A 83 17.04 -20.57 -34.91
C GLY A 83 15.89 -19.54 -34.99
N ASN A 84 15.98 -18.63 -35.96
CA ASN A 84 14.98 -17.58 -36.17
C ASN A 84 13.55 -18.12 -36.33
N THR A 85 13.36 -19.21 -37.07
CA THR A 85 12.03 -19.80 -37.29
C THR A 85 11.43 -20.29 -35.98
N HIS A 86 12.21 -21.01 -35.17
CA HIS A 86 11.78 -21.47 -33.84
C HIS A 86 11.42 -20.28 -32.95
N LEU A 87 12.29 -19.27 -32.91
CA LEU A 87 12.07 -18.05 -32.13
C LEU A 87 10.73 -17.40 -32.51
N LEU A 88 10.48 -17.17 -33.79
CA LEU A 88 9.26 -16.50 -34.26
C LEU A 88 8.01 -17.34 -34.02
N ILE A 89 8.07 -18.66 -34.19
CA ILE A 89 6.96 -19.56 -33.86
C ILE A 89 6.62 -19.45 -32.37
N VAL A 90 7.63 -19.45 -31.50
CA VAL A 90 7.42 -19.34 -30.06
C VAL A 90 6.94 -17.93 -29.69
N SER A 91 7.64 -16.87 -30.10
CA SER A 91 7.35 -15.51 -29.67
C SER A 91 6.08 -14.92 -30.31
N LEU A 92 5.64 -15.36 -31.49
CA LEU A 92 4.41 -14.86 -32.13
C LEU A 92 3.24 -15.84 -32.05
N GLY A 93 3.52 -17.14 -32.15
CA GLY A 93 2.48 -18.18 -32.17
C GLY A 93 1.98 -18.55 -30.78
N VAL A 94 2.88 -18.77 -29.80
CA VAL A 94 2.47 -19.17 -28.46
C VAL A 94 1.60 -18.13 -27.75
N PRO A 95 1.85 -16.80 -27.80
CA PRO A 95 0.96 -15.80 -27.21
C PRO A 95 -0.49 -15.95 -27.67
N PHE A 96 -0.70 -16.21 -28.97
CA PHE A 96 -2.04 -16.42 -29.53
C PHE A 96 -2.74 -17.61 -28.86
N PHE A 97 -2.06 -18.75 -28.74
CA PHE A 97 -2.62 -19.93 -28.09
C PHE A 97 -2.82 -19.74 -26.58
N ILE A 98 -1.94 -19.00 -25.91
CA ILE A 98 -2.13 -18.65 -24.49
C ILE A 98 -3.39 -17.80 -24.32
N ILE A 99 -3.58 -16.77 -25.17
CA ILE A 99 -4.78 -15.93 -25.14
C ILE A 99 -6.02 -16.78 -25.38
N LEU A 100 -6.03 -17.61 -26.45
CA LEU A 100 -7.17 -18.48 -26.73
C LEU A 100 -7.48 -19.44 -25.59
N ALA A 101 -6.46 -20.04 -24.97
CA ALA A 101 -6.66 -20.95 -23.85
C ALA A 101 -7.23 -20.23 -22.62
N CYS A 102 -6.68 -19.06 -22.27
CA CYS A 102 -7.18 -18.26 -21.15
C CYS A 102 -8.62 -17.77 -21.42
N GLU A 103 -8.91 -17.28 -22.62
CA GLU A 103 -10.24 -16.85 -23.03
C GLU A 103 -11.21 -18.03 -23.09
N ALA A 104 -10.75 -19.23 -23.42
CA ALA A 104 -11.59 -20.43 -23.43
C ALA A 104 -11.98 -20.81 -22.01
N VAL A 105 -11.03 -20.76 -21.05
CA VAL A 105 -11.34 -20.97 -19.63
C VAL A 105 -12.36 -19.94 -19.15
N LEU A 106 -12.15 -18.65 -19.46
CA LEU A 106 -13.13 -17.60 -19.13
C LEU A 106 -14.49 -17.81 -19.81
N PHE A 107 -14.50 -18.26 -21.07
CA PHE A 107 -15.72 -18.58 -21.82
C PHE A 107 -16.51 -19.72 -21.19
N TYR A 108 -15.81 -20.76 -20.70
CA TYR A 108 -16.42 -21.91 -20.02
C TYR A 108 -16.98 -21.52 -18.65
N GLU A 109 -16.27 -20.67 -17.92
CA GLU A 109 -16.67 -20.28 -16.57
C GLU A 109 -17.77 -19.18 -16.57
N ALA A 110 -17.87 -18.36 -17.61
CA ALA A 110 -18.70 -17.16 -17.58
C ALA A 110 -20.11 -17.28 -18.21
N THR A 111 -21.07 -16.51 -17.67
CA THR A 111 -22.48 -16.51 -18.09
C THR A 111 -22.87 -15.20 -18.78
N GLY A 112 -23.49 -15.25 -19.97
CA GLY A 112 -23.95 -14.05 -20.70
C GLY A 112 -24.46 -14.37 -22.11
N GLN A 113 -24.96 -13.34 -22.81
CA GLN A 113 -25.30 -13.39 -24.24
C GLN A 113 -24.09 -13.10 -25.13
N ASN A 114 -24.11 -13.54 -26.39
CA ASN A 114 -23.05 -13.32 -27.40
C ASN A 114 -21.65 -13.80 -27.01
N ARG A 115 -21.55 -14.87 -26.20
CA ARG A 115 -20.29 -15.39 -25.65
C ARG A 115 -19.25 -15.77 -26.71
N ILE A 116 -19.68 -16.37 -27.82
CA ILE A 116 -18.79 -16.78 -28.91
C ILE A 116 -18.14 -15.55 -29.53
N THR A 117 -18.95 -14.56 -29.92
CA THR A 117 -18.47 -13.31 -30.49
C THR A 117 -17.55 -12.54 -29.54
N LYS A 118 -17.87 -12.53 -28.23
CA LYS A 118 -17.04 -11.91 -27.18
C LYS A 118 -15.70 -12.61 -27.00
N PHE A 119 -15.65 -13.95 -27.07
CA PHE A 119 -14.42 -14.73 -27.07
C PHE A 119 -13.50 -14.31 -28.22
N PHE A 120 -14.02 -14.29 -29.45
CA PHE A 120 -13.22 -13.93 -30.63
C PHE A 120 -12.81 -12.46 -30.61
N SER A 121 -13.71 -11.54 -30.24
CA SER A 121 -13.40 -10.11 -30.16
C SER A 121 -12.34 -9.81 -29.10
N SER A 122 -12.42 -10.43 -27.92
CA SER A 122 -11.45 -10.24 -26.83
C SER A 122 -10.09 -10.85 -27.19
N SER A 123 -10.09 -12.08 -27.71
CA SER A 123 -8.87 -12.76 -28.16
C SER A 123 -8.15 -11.96 -29.25
N THR A 124 -8.92 -11.45 -30.22
CA THR A 124 -8.39 -10.62 -31.31
C THR A 124 -7.80 -9.33 -30.76
N PHE A 125 -8.52 -8.64 -29.86
CA PHE A 125 -8.05 -7.38 -29.28
C PHE A 125 -6.70 -7.52 -28.57
N PHE A 126 -6.58 -8.45 -27.60
CA PHE A 126 -5.34 -8.65 -26.86
C PHE A 126 -4.18 -9.10 -27.76
N TYR A 127 -4.45 -9.92 -28.77
CA TYR A 127 -3.41 -10.38 -29.67
C TYR A 127 -2.96 -9.28 -30.65
N LEU A 128 -3.87 -8.45 -31.15
CA LEU A 128 -3.50 -7.31 -32.00
C LEU A 128 -2.66 -6.29 -31.22
N GLU A 129 -3.01 -5.98 -29.97
CA GLU A 129 -2.18 -5.12 -29.11
C GLU A 129 -0.78 -5.71 -28.92
N TYR A 130 -0.69 -7.01 -28.64
CA TYR A 130 0.58 -7.72 -28.55
C TYR A 130 1.40 -7.56 -29.84
N LEU A 131 0.80 -7.83 -31.00
CA LEU A 131 1.46 -7.73 -32.32
C LEU A 131 1.93 -6.31 -32.63
N LEU A 132 1.13 -5.29 -32.33
CA LEU A 132 1.48 -3.89 -32.60
C LEU A 132 2.68 -3.43 -31.77
N VAL A 133 2.70 -3.75 -30.47
CA VAL A 133 3.83 -3.38 -29.60
C VAL A 133 5.07 -4.21 -29.92
N TYR A 134 4.91 -5.49 -30.27
CA TYR A 134 6.01 -6.36 -30.73
C TYR A 134 6.63 -5.82 -32.03
N LEU A 135 5.80 -5.39 -32.97
CA LEU A 135 6.23 -4.78 -34.23
C LEU A 135 7.00 -3.49 -33.95
N ALA A 136 6.47 -2.59 -33.11
CA ALA A 136 7.15 -1.35 -32.74
C ALA A 136 8.54 -1.60 -32.13
N CYS A 137 8.63 -2.56 -31.19
CA CYS A 137 9.91 -2.97 -30.59
C CYS A 137 10.89 -3.53 -31.64
N THR A 138 10.38 -4.36 -32.57
CA THR A 138 11.19 -4.95 -33.66
C THR A 138 11.72 -3.88 -34.61
N ILE A 139 10.91 -2.89 -34.97
CA ILE A 139 11.31 -1.79 -35.85
C ILE A 139 12.46 -1.00 -35.22
N VAL A 140 12.28 -0.60 -33.96
CA VAL A 140 13.28 0.18 -33.22
C VAL A 140 14.57 -0.64 -33.04
N MET A 141 14.45 -1.94 -32.77
CA MET A 141 15.60 -2.84 -32.71
C MET A 141 16.39 -2.88 -34.02
N GLU A 142 15.72 -3.07 -35.16
CA GLU A 142 16.39 -3.14 -36.47
C GLU A 142 17.01 -1.79 -36.85
N MET A 143 16.39 -0.67 -36.48
CA MET A 143 17.00 0.66 -36.63
C MET A 143 18.27 0.80 -35.80
N ILE A 144 18.23 0.43 -34.51
CA ILE A 144 19.40 0.47 -33.62
C ILE A 144 20.54 -0.41 -34.16
N LYS A 145 20.22 -1.63 -34.63
CA LYS A 145 21.22 -2.53 -35.22
C LYS A 145 21.92 -1.92 -36.42
N CYS A 146 21.16 -1.30 -37.31
CA CYS A 146 21.74 -0.66 -38.50
C CYS A 146 22.54 0.59 -38.12
N TRP A 147 22.08 1.36 -37.13
CA TRP A 147 22.78 2.57 -36.68
C TRP A 147 24.10 2.26 -35.97
N ILE A 148 24.13 1.23 -35.14
CA ILE A 148 25.33 0.88 -34.34
C ILE A 148 26.35 0.05 -35.14
N GLY A 149 25.90 -0.82 -36.05
CA GLY A 149 26.79 -1.54 -36.97
C GLY A 149 27.85 -2.43 -36.30
N ARG A 150 27.61 -2.87 -35.06
CA ARG A 150 28.60 -3.63 -34.29
C ARG A 150 28.85 -5.01 -34.90
N LEU A 151 30.12 -5.35 -35.09
CA LEU A 151 30.57 -6.65 -35.59
C LEU A 151 30.30 -7.78 -34.59
N ARG A 152 29.83 -8.92 -35.09
CA ARG A 152 29.57 -10.13 -34.29
C ARG A 152 30.87 -10.83 -33.92
N PRO A 153 30.86 -11.66 -32.85
CA PRO A 153 32.04 -12.40 -32.44
C PRO A 153 32.65 -13.29 -33.53
N HIS A 154 31.83 -13.75 -34.48
CA HIS A 154 32.25 -14.59 -35.60
C HIS A 154 32.46 -13.86 -36.93
N PHE A 155 32.62 -12.53 -36.92
CA PHE A 155 32.67 -11.73 -38.13
C PHE A 155 33.80 -12.14 -39.09
N LEU A 156 35.02 -12.36 -38.59
CA LEU A 156 36.17 -12.68 -39.44
C LEU A 156 36.00 -14.01 -40.18
N ASP A 157 35.41 -15.00 -39.52
CA ASP A 157 35.15 -16.33 -40.11
C ASP A 157 34.08 -16.28 -41.21
N VAL A 158 33.07 -15.41 -41.05
CA VAL A 158 32.03 -15.22 -42.08
C VAL A 158 32.52 -14.39 -43.26
N CYS A 159 33.19 -13.26 -42.99
CA CYS A 159 33.66 -12.32 -44.01
C CYS A 159 34.79 -12.91 -44.87
N LYS A 160 35.66 -13.76 -44.27
CA LYS A 160 36.88 -14.28 -44.91
C LYS A 160 37.69 -13.16 -45.54
N VAL A 161 38.30 -12.34 -44.69
CA VAL A 161 39.01 -11.12 -45.11
C VAL A 161 40.13 -11.45 -46.10
N ASP A 162 40.21 -10.69 -47.19
CA ASP A 162 41.32 -10.74 -48.14
C ASP A 162 42.55 -10.03 -47.56
N TRP A 163 43.34 -10.76 -46.77
CA TRP A 163 44.55 -10.25 -46.13
C TRP A 163 45.65 -9.81 -47.11
N THR A 164 45.48 -10.02 -48.42
CA THR A 164 46.41 -9.48 -49.43
C THR A 164 46.20 -7.99 -49.68
N LYS A 165 45.01 -7.47 -49.36
CA LYS A 165 44.61 -6.07 -49.55
C LYS A 165 44.74 -5.22 -48.27
N VAL A 166 45.20 -5.82 -47.18
CA VAL A 166 45.29 -5.20 -45.86
C VAL A 166 46.66 -5.48 -45.26
N ASP A 167 47.37 -4.44 -44.81
CA ASP A 167 48.68 -4.59 -44.17
C ASP A 167 48.58 -4.66 -42.64
N CYS A 168 48.26 -5.85 -42.12
CA CYS A 168 48.29 -6.14 -40.67
C CYS A 168 49.64 -6.70 -40.20
N LYS A 169 50.63 -6.87 -41.09
CA LYS A 169 51.93 -7.49 -40.75
C LYS A 169 52.92 -6.46 -40.23
N THR A 170 52.89 -5.24 -40.76
CA THR A 170 53.77 -4.15 -40.34
C THR A 170 53.29 -3.46 -39.07
N ASP A 171 51.99 -3.26 -38.90
CA ASP A 171 51.37 -2.69 -37.70
C ASP A 171 50.21 -3.56 -37.18
N PRO A 172 50.43 -4.36 -36.11
CA PRO A 172 49.38 -5.17 -35.49
C PRO A 172 48.20 -4.37 -34.92
N ASN A 173 48.34 -3.06 -34.71
CA ASN A 173 47.29 -2.18 -34.18
C ASN A 173 46.62 -1.30 -35.24
N ALA A 174 46.98 -1.49 -36.52
CA ALA A 174 46.37 -0.76 -37.62
C ALA A 174 44.85 -0.90 -37.63
N PHE A 175 44.16 0.21 -37.90
CA PHE A 175 42.71 0.27 -38.03
C PHE A 175 42.31 0.13 -39.51
N ILE A 176 41.43 -0.82 -39.79
CA ILE A 176 40.95 -1.13 -41.15
C ILE A 176 39.56 -0.53 -41.31
N GLU A 177 39.44 0.51 -42.14
CA GLU A 177 38.15 1.14 -42.46
C GLU A 177 37.38 0.33 -43.51
N ASP A 178 37.98 0.09 -44.67
CA ASP A 178 37.39 -0.67 -45.76
C ASP A 178 37.75 -2.16 -45.65
N ILE A 179 36.75 -3.01 -45.43
CA ILE A 179 36.95 -4.44 -45.15
C ILE A 179 36.70 -5.27 -46.42
N PRO A 180 37.75 -5.84 -47.06
CA PRO A 180 37.59 -6.66 -48.25
C PRO A 180 37.16 -8.09 -47.85
N CYS A 181 35.86 -8.39 -47.91
CA CYS A 181 35.34 -9.74 -47.68
C CYS A 181 35.40 -10.61 -48.96
N LEU A 182 35.90 -11.84 -48.85
CA LEU A 182 35.86 -12.85 -49.93
C LEU A 182 34.54 -13.64 -49.99
N GLN A 183 33.69 -13.50 -48.98
CA GLN A 183 32.40 -14.17 -48.91
C GLN A 183 31.42 -13.67 -49.98
N GLU A 184 30.87 -14.57 -50.81
CA GLU A 184 29.92 -14.19 -51.87
C GLU A 184 28.50 -13.92 -51.35
N ASN A 185 28.14 -14.46 -50.18
CA ASN A 185 26.81 -14.28 -49.62
C ASN A 185 26.68 -12.95 -48.86
N ASN A 186 26.26 -11.89 -49.56
CA ASN A 186 26.03 -10.55 -49.00
C ASN A 186 25.09 -10.53 -47.78
N ARG A 187 24.11 -11.44 -47.72
CA ARG A 187 23.20 -11.54 -46.56
C ARG A 187 23.92 -12.01 -45.31
N ARG A 188 24.88 -12.94 -45.43
CA ARG A 188 25.70 -13.41 -44.31
C ARG A 188 26.64 -12.32 -43.82
N ILE A 189 27.29 -11.60 -44.74
CA ILE A 189 28.14 -10.44 -44.40
C ILE A 189 27.30 -9.39 -43.64
N ARG A 190 26.17 -8.97 -44.20
CA ARG A 190 25.27 -8.00 -43.56
C ARG A 190 24.84 -8.47 -42.16
N SER A 191 24.47 -9.74 -42.02
CA SER A 191 24.07 -10.28 -40.71
C SER A 191 25.22 -10.28 -39.70
N SER A 192 26.46 -10.50 -40.13
CA SER A 192 27.63 -10.47 -39.25
C SER A 192 28.00 -9.06 -38.75
N ARG A 193 27.45 -8.00 -39.36
CA ARG A 193 27.67 -6.58 -38.99
C ARG A 193 26.59 -6.00 -38.08
N THR A 194 25.64 -6.82 -37.62
CA THR A 194 24.47 -6.37 -36.83
C THR A 194 24.36 -7.14 -35.52
N SER A 195 25.36 -6.97 -34.64
CA SER A 195 25.44 -7.66 -33.34
C SER A 195 24.58 -7.01 -32.26
N PHE A 196 24.65 -5.69 -32.08
CA PHE A 196 23.96 -5.00 -30.98
C PHE A 196 22.66 -4.33 -31.47
N PRO A 197 21.54 -4.43 -30.72
CA PRO A 197 21.28 -5.35 -29.61
C PRO A 197 20.90 -6.76 -30.11
N SER A 198 20.90 -7.73 -29.22
CA SER A 198 20.49 -9.10 -29.56
C SER A 198 18.98 -9.22 -29.77
N GLY A 199 18.57 -9.54 -31.00
CA GLY A 199 17.15 -9.66 -31.33
C GLY A 199 16.46 -10.90 -30.81
N HIS A 200 17.19 -12.01 -30.63
CA HIS A 200 16.62 -13.22 -30.01
C HIS A 200 16.31 -12.98 -28.54
N THR A 201 17.24 -12.35 -27.82
CA THR A 201 17.02 -11.99 -26.43
C THR A 201 15.87 -11.01 -26.30
N ALA A 202 15.83 -9.96 -27.12
CA ALA A 202 14.75 -8.99 -27.09
C ALA A 202 13.37 -9.63 -27.36
N ALA A 203 13.25 -10.49 -28.38
CA ALA A 203 12.00 -11.20 -28.66
C ALA A 203 11.57 -12.14 -27.52
N ALA A 204 12.51 -12.89 -26.94
CA ALA A 204 12.23 -13.82 -25.85
C ALA A 204 11.84 -13.09 -24.55
N VAL A 205 12.57 -12.03 -24.18
CA VAL A 205 12.26 -11.20 -23.01
C VAL A 205 10.93 -10.47 -23.22
N PHE A 206 10.66 -9.92 -24.41
CA PHE A 206 9.40 -9.26 -24.72
C PHE A 206 8.22 -10.20 -24.45
N PHE A 207 8.26 -11.39 -25.04
CA PHE A 207 7.23 -12.41 -24.86
C PHE A 207 7.07 -12.78 -23.39
N TRP A 208 8.17 -13.08 -22.69
CA TRP A 208 8.15 -13.48 -21.29
C TRP A 208 7.57 -12.39 -20.38
N THR A 209 8.01 -11.13 -20.52
CA THR A 209 7.52 -10.02 -19.71
C THR A 209 6.04 -9.75 -19.96
N TRP A 210 5.59 -9.76 -21.22
CA TRP A 210 4.18 -9.63 -21.55
C TRP A 210 3.35 -10.76 -20.92
N MET A 211 3.83 -12.01 -21.02
CA MET A 211 3.16 -13.18 -20.48
C MET A 211 3.04 -13.11 -18.95
N VAL A 212 4.07 -12.65 -18.23
CA VAL A 212 4.01 -12.41 -16.78
C VAL A 212 2.89 -11.42 -16.43
N LEU A 213 2.83 -10.28 -17.12
CA LEU A 213 1.83 -9.25 -16.86
C LEU A 213 0.42 -9.72 -17.22
N TYR A 214 0.25 -10.35 -18.37
CA TYR A 214 -1.03 -10.88 -18.86
C TYR A 214 -1.58 -11.96 -17.94
N LEU A 215 -0.78 -12.99 -17.61
CA LEU A 215 -1.23 -14.10 -16.77
C LEU A 215 -1.45 -13.66 -15.31
N LYS A 216 -0.67 -12.72 -14.79
CA LYS A 216 -0.92 -12.15 -13.45
C LYS A 216 -2.24 -11.38 -13.42
N GLY A 217 -2.53 -10.58 -14.44
CA GLY A 217 -3.78 -9.83 -14.52
C GLY A 217 -5.01 -10.72 -14.65
N ILE A 218 -4.97 -11.70 -15.55
CA ILE A 218 -6.12 -12.60 -15.78
C ILE A 218 -6.39 -13.51 -14.59
N THR A 219 -5.35 -13.99 -13.90
CA THR A 219 -5.51 -14.82 -12.70
C THR A 219 -6.07 -14.03 -11.53
N ARG A 220 -5.61 -12.79 -11.32
CA ARG A 220 -6.16 -11.90 -10.28
C ARG A 220 -7.63 -11.54 -10.57
N ALA A 221 -7.99 -11.36 -11.83
CA ALA A 221 -9.35 -11.03 -12.22
C ALA A 221 -10.33 -12.20 -12.06
N SER A 222 -9.94 -13.42 -12.45
CA SER A 222 -10.86 -14.57 -12.55
C SER A 222 -10.92 -15.46 -11.31
N SER A 223 -9.91 -15.45 -10.43
CA SER A 223 -9.80 -16.40 -9.31
C SER A 223 -9.90 -17.88 -9.73
N SER A 224 -9.74 -18.20 -11.02
CA SER A 224 -9.78 -19.58 -11.54
C SER A 224 -8.54 -20.37 -11.15
N ARG A 225 -8.77 -21.55 -10.57
CA ARG A 225 -7.72 -22.52 -10.23
C ARG A 225 -7.00 -23.04 -11.48
N VAL A 226 -7.71 -23.15 -12.61
CA VAL A 226 -7.12 -23.59 -13.89
C VAL A 226 -6.15 -22.53 -14.40
N LEU A 227 -6.56 -21.27 -14.43
CA LEU A 227 -5.69 -20.16 -14.84
C LEU A 227 -4.49 -20.00 -13.92
N TYR A 228 -4.65 -20.23 -12.61
CA TYR A 228 -3.54 -20.22 -11.64
C TYR A 228 -2.48 -21.27 -12.00
N TRP A 229 -2.88 -22.53 -12.22
CA TRP A 229 -1.93 -23.59 -12.59
C TRP A 229 -1.33 -23.38 -13.98
N MET A 230 -2.11 -22.91 -14.95
CA MET A 230 -1.59 -22.50 -16.26
C MET A 230 -0.50 -21.45 -16.11
N LYS A 231 -0.71 -20.42 -15.28
CA LYS A 231 0.30 -19.40 -14.98
C LYS A 231 1.57 -20.02 -14.43
N VAL A 232 1.48 -20.86 -13.40
CA VAL A 232 2.67 -21.48 -12.78
C VAL A 232 3.47 -22.31 -13.80
N ILE A 233 2.79 -23.14 -14.59
CA ILE A 233 3.44 -24.02 -15.58
C ILE A 233 4.07 -23.20 -16.71
N LEU A 234 3.31 -22.30 -17.33
CA LEU A 234 3.79 -21.50 -18.47
C LEU A 234 4.95 -20.60 -18.07
N LEU A 235 4.87 -19.93 -16.91
CA LEU A 235 5.96 -19.08 -16.44
C LEU A 235 7.23 -19.90 -16.17
N THR A 236 7.13 -21.10 -15.60
CA THR A 236 8.29 -21.97 -15.36
C THR A 236 8.97 -22.39 -16.67
N VAL A 237 8.18 -22.88 -17.64
CA VAL A 237 8.68 -23.34 -18.94
C VAL A 237 9.33 -22.19 -19.72
N PHE A 238 8.66 -21.05 -19.84
CA PHE A 238 9.15 -19.96 -20.67
C PHE A 238 10.20 -19.08 -20.01
N THR A 239 10.30 -19.05 -18.67
CA THR A 239 11.49 -18.49 -18.01
C THR A 239 12.73 -19.27 -18.40
N SER A 240 12.64 -20.61 -18.34
CA SER A 240 13.74 -21.50 -18.74
C SER A 240 14.09 -21.31 -20.23
N TRP A 241 13.10 -21.26 -21.11
CA TRP A 241 13.31 -21.05 -22.54
C TRP A 241 13.94 -19.68 -22.85
N THR A 242 13.52 -18.61 -22.18
CA THR A 242 14.11 -17.27 -22.34
C THR A 242 15.56 -17.24 -21.89
N LEU A 243 15.89 -17.88 -20.77
CA LEU A 243 17.27 -18.01 -20.29
C LEU A 243 18.14 -18.80 -21.28
N VAL A 244 17.67 -19.96 -21.76
CA VAL A 244 18.38 -20.75 -22.77
C VAL A 244 18.60 -19.94 -24.05
N THR A 245 17.59 -19.18 -24.49
CA THR A 245 17.71 -18.32 -25.67
C THR A 245 18.79 -17.26 -25.48
N ALA A 246 18.83 -16.59 -24.33
CA ALA A 246 19.84 -15.59 -24.01
C ALA A 246 21.26 -16.18 -23.89
N ILE A 247 21.41 -17.30 -23.17
CA ILE A 247 22.70 -17.98 -22.98
C ILE A 247 23.26 -18.47 -24.31
N THR A 248 22.42 -19.10 -25.14
CA THR A 248 22.86 -19.64 -26.44
C THR A 248 23.35 -18.54 -27.38
N ARG A 249 22.92 -17.27 -27.20
CA ARG A 249 23.45 -16.17 -28.03
C ARG A 249 24.93 -15.92 -27.80
N VAL A 250 25.42 -16.16 -26.59
CA VAL A 250 26.83 -16.01 -26.23
C VAL A 250 27.59 -17.29 -26.55
N THR A 251 27.08 -18.45 -26.15
CA THR A 251 27.78 -19.74 -26.36
C THR A 251 27.90 -20.12 -27.82
N ASP A 252 26.93 -19.75 -28.66
CA ASP A 252 26.97 -20.00 -30.10
C ASP A 252 27.78 -18.91 -30.86
N ASN A 253 28.46 -18.00 -30.14
CA ASN A 253 29.25 -16.89 -30.68
C ASN A 253 28.45 -15.89 -31.55
N TRP A 254 27.13 -15.80 -31.40
CA TRP A 254 26.31 -14.88 -32.21
C TRP A 254 26.34 -13.44 -31.69
N HIS A 255 26.53 -13.25 -30.40
CA HIS A 255 26.45 -11.96 -29.74
C HIS A 255 27.43 -11.85 -28.56
N HIS A 256 27.85 -10.62 -28.26
CA HIS A 256 28.55 -10.31 -27.02
C HIS A 256 27.56 -10.29 -25.84
N PRO A 257 28.01 -10.53 -24.59
CA PRO A 257 27.13 -10.44 -23.42
C PRO A 257 26.42 -9.07 -23.28
N THR A 258 27.09 -7.99 -23.68
CA THR A 258 26.49 -6.64 -23.67
C THR A 258 25.39 -6.47 -24.72
N ASP A 259 25.44 -7.22 -25.83
CA ASP A 259 24.34 -7.21 -26.82
C ASP A 259 23.10 -7.91 -26.28
N VAL A 260 23.28 -8.97 -25.48
CA VAL A 260 22.20 -9.69 -24.79
C VAL A 260 21.53 -8.77 -23.77
N LEU A 261 22.32 -8.06 -22.96
CA LEU A 261 21.81 -7.06 -22.03
C LEU A 261 21.05 -5.93 -22.74
N GLY A 262 21.58 -5.43 -23.87
CA GLY A 262 20.89 -4.44 -24.70
C GLY A 262 19.54 -4.94 -25.22
N GLY A 263 19.45 -6.22 -25.60
CA GLY A 263 18.18 -6.84 -26.01
C GLY A 263 17.17 -6.93 -24.86
N LEU A 264 17.62 -7.27 -23.66
CA LEU A 264 16.79 -7.29 -22.45
C LEU A 264 16.22 -5.90 -22.14
N ILE A 265 17.09 -4.88 -22.08
CA ILE A 265 16.68 -3.50 -21.76
C ILE A 265 15.67 -2.98 -22.79
N LEU A 266 15.93 -3.22 -24.08
CA LEU A 266 15.04 -2.80 -25.15
C LEU A 266 13.65 -3.44 -25.05
N ALA A 267 13.57 -4.72 -24.70
CA ALA A 267 12.28 -5.38 -24.53
C ALA A 267 11.48 -4.79 -23.35
N LEU A 268 12.14 -4.62 -22.20
CA LEU A 268 11.50 -4.10 -20.99
C LEU A 268 10.99 -2.66 -21.17
N SER A 269 11.71 -1.81 -21.91
CA SER A 269 11.33 -0.41 -22.14
C SER A 269 10.06 -0.25 -22.98
N PHE A 270 9.67 -1.26 -23.77
CA PHE A 270 8.41 -1.27 -24.52
C PHE A 270 7.28 -1.93 -23.72
N VAL A 271 7.55 -3.09 -23.11
CA VAL A 271 6.50 -3.90 -22.48
C VAL A 271 6.00 -3.27 -21.18
N ILE A 272 6.90 -2.84 -20.28
CA ILE A 272 6.51 -2.36 -18.94
C ILE A 272 5.66 -1.08 -19.01
N PRO A 273 6.04 -0.02 -19.78
CA PRO A 273 5.23 1.20 -19.80
C PRO A 273 3.85 1.00 -20.44
N TYR A 274 3.75 0.15 -21.46
CA TYR A 274 2.49 -0.09 -22.17
C TYR A 274 1.57 -1.03 -21.37
N PHE A 275 2.07 -2.19 -20.93
CA PHE A 275 1.25 -3.22 -20.29
C PHE A 275 1.24 -3.18 -18.75
N GLY A 276 2.19 -2.50 -18.11
CA GLY A 276 2.37 -2.54 -16.64
C GLY A 276 1.41 -1.65 -15.85
N ARG A 277 0.93 -0.53 -16.41
CA ARG A 277 0.06 0.44 -15.69
C ARG A 277 -1.41 0.19 -15.96
N GLY A 278 -2.05 -0.64 -15.13
CA GLY A 278 -3.51 -0.77 -15.09
C GLY A 278 -4.15 -1.50 -16.29
N HIS A 279 -3.34 -1.97 -17.25
CA HIS A 279 -3.79 -2.58 -18.50
C HIS A 279 -4.55 -3.90 -18.31
N PHE A 280 -4.24 -4.64 -17.24
CA PHE A 280 -4.87 -5.93 -16.89
C PHE A 280 -5.58 -5.91 -15.52
N LYS A 281 -6.24 -4.81 -15.15
CA LYS A 281 -7.12 -4.73 -13.97
C LYS A 281 -8.43 -5.48 -14.22
N ALA A 282 -9.14 -5.86 -13.15
CA ALA A 282 -10.44 -6.54 -13.26
C ALA A 282 -11.42 -5.77 -14.19
N ASP A 283 -11.46 -4.44 -14.10
CA ASP A 283 -12.29 -3.63 -14.99
C ASP A 283 -11.88 -3.75 -16.45
N SER A 284 -10.60 -3.75 -16.81
CA SER A 284 -10.19 -3.93 -18.22
C SER A 284 -10.42 -5.36 -18.72
N VAL A 285 -10.35 -6.35 -17.83
CA VAL A 285 -10.67 -7.74 -18.15
C VAL A 285 -12.18 -7.94 -18.32
N TYR A 286 -13.04 -7.44 -17.44
CA TYR A 286 -14.48 -7.71 -17.55
C TYR A 286 -15.27 -6.71 -18.40
N SER A 287 -14.87 -5.43 -18.44
CA SER A 287 -15.62 -4.38 -19.18
C SER A 287 -15.54 -4.55 -20.70
N LEU A 288 -14.40 -5.00 -21.25
CA LEU A 288 -14.25 -5.31 -22.68
C LEU A 288 -15.16 -6.46 -23.11
N ARG A 289 -15.43 -7.38 -22.18
CA ARG A 289 -16.18 -8.60 -22.40
C ARG A 289 -17.69 -8.40 -22.19
N GLU A 290 -18.14 -7.40 -21.40
CA GLU A 290 -19.54 -7.29 -20.95
C GLU A 290 -20.04 -8.66 -20.42
N ILE A 291 -19.22 -9.31 -19.60
CA ILE A 291 -19.55 -10.59 -18.97
C ILE A 291 -19.43 -10.40 -17.47
N SER A 292 -20.44 -10.85 -16.74
CA SER A 292 -20.39 -10.94 -15.28
C SER A 292 -19.54 -12.16 -14.88
N PRO A 293 -18.71 -12.06 -13.81
CA PRO A 293 -17.87 -13.18 -13.37
C PRO A 293 -18.70 -14.46 -13.15
N PRO A 294 -18.07 -15.65 -13.23
CA PRO A 294 -18.73 -16.94 -13.11
C PRO A 294 -19.65 -16.96 -11.89
N ARG A 295 -20.89 -17.42 -12.07
CA ARG A 295 -21.74 -17.86 -10.96
C ARG A 295 -21.00 -18.96 -10.20
N VAL A 296 -20.25 -18.58 -9.19
CA VAL A 296 -20.18 -19.41 -7.98
C VAL A 296 -21.64 -19.60 -7.58
N HIS A 297 -22.04 -20.82 -7.24
CA HIS A 297 -23.24 -21.04 -6.44
C HIS A 297 -23.06 -20.23 -5.14
N PHE A 298 -23.35 -18.95 -5.17
CA PHE A 298 -24.12 -18.38 -4.09
C PHE A 298 -25.50 -19.00 -4.29
N GLU A 299 -25.79 -20.02 -3.47
CA GLU A 299 -27.10 -20.03 -2.81
C GLU A 299 -27.47 -18.56 -2.58
N MET A 300 -28.65 -18.15 -3.05
CA MET A 300 -29.20 -16.80 -2.88
C MET A 300 -28.64 -16.25 -1.58
N GLY A 301 -27.70 -15.29 -1.70
CA GLY A 301 -26.67 -15.08 -0.69
C GLY A 301 -27.30 -15.12 0.68
N LYS A 302 -26.78 -16.01 1.55
CA LYS A 302 -27.13 -15.99 2.97
C LYS A 302 -27.22 -14.53 3.35
N THR A 303 -28.36 -14.12 3.92
CA THR A 303 -28.49 -12.73 4.35
C THR A 303 -27.30 -12.42 5.26
N LEU A 304 -26.96 -11.15 5.42
CA LEU A 304 -25.86 -10.80 6.32
C LEU A 304 -26.04 -11.47 7.69
N GLU A 305 -27.28 -11.61 8.16
CA GLU A 305 -27.58 -12.34 9.40
C GLU A 305 -27.32 -13.85 9.31
N GLU A 306 -27.64 -14.52 8.20
CA GLU A 306 -27.38 -15.95 8.02
C GLU A 306 -25.88 -16.24 7.87
N ALA A 307 -25.15 -15.37 7.15
CA ALA A 307 -23.70 -15.49 7.01
C ALA A 307 -22.99 -15.21 8.35
N GLN A 308 -23.46 -14.23 9.12
CA GLN A 308 -22.96 -13.96 10.47
C GLN A 308 -23.22 -15.14 11.40
N ARG A 309 -24.43 -15.71 11.37
CA ARG A 309 -24.80 -16.85 12.21
C ARG A 309 -23.90 -18.06 11.96
N ASP A 310 -23.65 -18.38 10.70
CA ASP A 310 -22.83 -19.54 10.34
C ASP A 310 -21.35 -19.30 10.62
N PHE A 311 -20.88 -18.06 10.42
CA PHE A 311 -19.54 -17.67 10.83
C PHE A 311 -19.35 -17.77 12.34
N THR A 312 -20.31 -17.28 13.13
CA THR A 312 -20.29 -17.39 14.58
C THR A 312 -20.40 -18.85 15.05
N SER A 313 -21.22 -19.67 14.39
CA SER A 313 -21.30 -21.11 14.67
C SER A 313 -19.96 -21.80 14.40
N SER A 314 -19.28 -21.44 13.31
CA SER A 314 -17.97 -22.00 12.96
C SER A 314 -16.88 -21.55 13.95
N LEU A 315 -16.96 -20.32 14.47
CA LEU A 315 -16.04 -19.85 15.52
C LEU A 315 -16.22 -20.60 16.84
N GLN A 316 -17.43 -21.04 17.16
CA GLN A 316 -17.70 -21.83 18.38
C GLN A 316 -17.16 -23.27 18.29
N GLU A 317 -16.89 -23.77 17.08
CA GLU A 317 -16.27 -25.08 16.85
C GLU A 317 -14.74 -25.04 16.95
N ILE A 318 -14.14 -23.85 17.01
CA ILE A 318 -12.69 -23.65 17.14
C ILE A 318 -12.34 -23.54 18.63
N ASP A 319 -11.20 -24.14 19.01
CA ASP A 319 -10.65 -23.97 20.35
C ASP A 319 -10.47 -22.48 20.69
N ALA A 320 -10.97 -22.06 21.86
CA ALA A 320 -11.08 -20.64 22.21
C ALA A 320 -9.73 -19.88 22.16
N LYS A 321 -8.60 -20.57 22.37
CA LYS A 321 -7.26 -19.97 22.28
C LYS A 321 -6.78 -19.75 20.84
N SER A 322 -7.37 -20.45 19.89
CA SER A 322 -7.00 -20.44 18.47
C SER A 322 -7.86 -19.49 17.64
N ILE A 323 -8.99 -19.04 18.18
CA ILE A 323 -9.89 -18.07 17.55
C ILE A 323 -9.15 -16.77 17.14
N PRO A 324 -8.30 -16.14 17.98
CA PRO A 324 -7.60 -14.91 17.60
C PRO A 324 -6.69 -15.08 16.38
N ALA A 325 -5.90 -16.15 16.36
CA ALA A 325 -5.01 -16.47 15.24
C ALA A 325 -5.79 -16.79 13.95
N PHE A 326 -6.95 -17.43 14.07
CA PHE A 326 -7.83 -17.71 12.93
C PHE A 326 -8.45 -16.44 12.36
N LEU A 327 -8.93 -15.52 13.21
CA LEU A 327 -9.45 -14.22 12.78
C LEU A 327 -8.37 -13.36 12.14
N GLN A 328 -7.15 -13.38 12.70
CA GLN A 328 -5.99 -12.72 12.13
C GLN A 328 -5.67 -13.28 10.73
N TRP A 329 -5.62 -14.61 10.58
CA TRP A 329 -5.41 -15.24 9.27
C TRP A 329 -6.49 -14.87 8.24
N ILE A 330 -7.77 -14.78 8.64
CA ILE A 330 -8.85 -14.31 7.76
C ILE A 330 -8.57 -12.88 7.30
N GLY A 331 -8.18 -12.01 8.23
CA GLY A 331 -7.77 -10.64 7.94
C GLY A 331 -6.65 -10.58 6.91
N ASP A 332 -5.56 -11.29 7.16
CA ASP A 332 -4.35 -11.30 6.32
C ASP A 332 -4.58 -11.95 4.94
N THR A 333 -5.51 -12.90 4.84
CA THR A 333 -5.69 -13.71 3.64
C THR A 333 -6.69 -13.12 2.66
N TYR A 334 -7.74 -12.45 3.15
CA TYR A 334 -8.88 -12.05 2.32
C TYR A 334 -9.12 -10.54 2.27
N LEU A 335 -8.44 -9.74 3.10
CA LEU A 335 -8.47 -8.28 3.03
C LEU A 335 -7.16 -7.79 2.38
N ASP A 336 -7.19 -7.56 1.06
CA ASP A 336 -6.01 -7.24 0.19
C ASP A 336 -5.54 -5.76 0.30
N GLU A 337 -5.90 -5.11 1.39
CA GLU A 337 -5.37 -3.85 1.91
C GLU A 337 -5.39 -4.06 3.43
N SER A 338 -4.32 -3.76 4.17
CA SER A 338 -4.52 -3.35 5.58
C SER A 338 -5.71 -2.41 5.53
N PRO A 339 -6.83 -2.70 6.23
CA PRO A 339 -8.09 -2.03 5.95
C PRO A 339 -7.78 -0.55 5.90
N SER A 340 -7.85 0.05 4.70
CA SER A 340 -7.59 1.46 4.56
C SER A 340 -8.51 2.10 5.58
N LYS A 341 -7.91 2.77 6.57
CA LYS A 341 -8.64 3.22 7.75
C LYS A 341 -9.87 3.93 7.21
N PRO A 342 -11.10 3.57 7.63
CA PRO A 342 -12.31 4.12 7.04
C PRO A 342 -12.14 5.62 6.81
N LYS A 343 -12.38 6.12 5.60
CA LYS A 343 -11.94 7.46 5.18
C LYS A 343 -12.16 8.59 6.21
N TYR A 344 -13.24 8.54 6.98
CA TYR A 344 -13.50 9.50 8.05
C TYR A 344 -12.47 9.51 9.19
N ILE A 345 -11.84 8.36 9.48
CA ILE A 345 -10.74 8.20 10.43
C ILE A 345 -9.48 8.84 9.85
N GLU A 346 -9.20 8.62 8.56
CA GLU A 346 -8.08 9.27 7.88
C GLU A 346 -8.25 10.79 7.85
N ASP A 347 -9.44 11.27 7.47
CA ASP A 347 -9.80 12.69 7.44
C ASP A 347 -9.70 13.31 8.86
N ALA A 348 -10.16 12.59 9.90
CA ALA A 348 -10.04 13.03 11.30
C ALA A 348 -8.58 13.12 11.76
N ASN A 349 -7.77 12.09 11.50
CA ASN A 349 -6.36 12.09 11.85
C ASN A 349 -5.57 13.18 11.11
N LEU A 350 -5.91 13.43 9.84
CA LEU A 350 -5.31 14.53 9.09
C LEU A 350 -5.65 15.88 9.73
N SER A 351 -6.91 16.10 10.11
CA SER A 351 -7.33 17.33 10.77
C SER A 351 -6.67 17.52 12.14
N LEU A 352 -6.49 16.45 12.92
CA LEU A 352 -5.73 16.49 14.19
C LEU A 352 -4.25 16.88 13.97
N ARG A 353 -3.61 16.39 12.90
CA ARG A 353 -2.23 16.78 12.56
C ARG A 353 -2.14 18.25 12.11
N GLU A 354 -3.11 18.72 11.34
CA GLU A 354 -3.20 20.14 10.95
C GLU A 354 -3.39 21.03 12.19
N MET A 355 -4.21 20.60 13.16
CA MET A 355 -4.37 21.26 14.47
C MET A 355 -3.05 21.29 15.24
N ALA A 356 -2.34 20.16 15.35
CA ALA A 356 -1.04 20.11 16.01
C ALA A 356 -0.04 21.08 15.36
N GLN A 357 0.04 21.12 14.02
CA GLN A 357 0.89 22.07 13.29
C GLN A 357 0.52 23.53 13.56
N HIS A 358 -0.78 23.84 13.59
CA HIS A 358 -1.28 25.17 13.92
C HIS A 358 -0.86 25.60 15.33
N LEU A 359 -0.98 24.71 16.31
CA LEU A 359 -0.60 24.97 17.70
C LEU A 359 0.91 25.13 17.89
N ARG A 360 1.74 24.33 17.20
CA ARG A 360 3.22 24.43 17.25
C ARG A 360 3.74 25.85 16.93
N LEU A 361 3.01 26.63 16.13
CA LEU A 361 3.38 28.01 15.79
C LEU A 361 3.11 29.01 16.93
N LYS A 362 2.32 28.61 17.92
CA LYS A 362 1.80 29.49 18.98
C LYS A 362 2.29 29.13 20.38
N VAL A 363 2.71 27.88 20.57
CA VAL A 363 3.15 27.35 21.86
C VAL A 363 4.67 27.13 21.88
N PRO A 364 5.32 27.19 23.06
CA PRO A 364 6.72 26.83 23.19
C PRO A 364 6.99 25.39 22.76
N ILE A 365 8.23 25.09 22.35
CA ILE A 365 8.64 23.73 21.92
C ILE A 365 8.39 22.68 23.02
N SER A 366 8.45 23.08 24.30
CA SER A 366 8.13 22.19 25.43
C SER A 366 6.64 21.80 25.52
N GLY A 367 5.74 22.47 24.78
CA GLY A 367 4.30 22.29 24.91
C GLY A 367 3.74 22.76 26.26
N VAL A 368 4.49 23.59 26.99
CA VAL A 368 4.09 24.16 28.28
C VAL A 368 4.10 25.67 28.19
N LEU A 369 2.95 26.31 28.40
CA LEU A 369 2.81 27.77 28.44
C LEU A 369 3.41 28.33 29.74
N ASN A 370 3.87 29.58 29.69
CA ASN A 370 4.42 30.27 30.86
C ASN A 370 3.39 30.51 31.98
N SER A 371 2.09 30.50 31.64
CA SER A 371 1.00 30.66 32.60
C SER A 371 0.60 29.35 33.29
N GLU A 372 1.09 28.20 32.82
CA GLU A 372 0.82 26.92 33.45
C GLU A 372 1.59 26.76 34.78
N LYS A 373 0.90 26.23 35.78
CA LYS A 373 1.47 25.96 37.11
C LYS A 373 1.73 24.46 37.27
N ILE A 374 2.81 23.99 36.66
CA ILE A 374 3.23 22.58 36.75
C ILE A 374 4.18 22.39 37.94
N ALA A 375 3.88 21.42 38.79
CA ALA A 375 4.72 20.98 39.90
C ALA A 375 4.98 19.47 39.78
N CYS A 376 6.23 19.04 40.01
CA CYS A 376 6.54 17.61 40.03
C CYS A 376 5.89 16.94 41.25
N PRO A 377 5.22 15.78 41.10
CA PRO A 377 4.67 15.02 42.21
C PRO A 377 5.73 14.70 43.27
N LYS A 378 5.36 14.77 44.55
CA LYS A 378 6.27 14.43 45.66
C LYS A 378 6.14 12.98 46.09
N GLU A 379 4.94 12.42 45.95
CA GLU A 379 4.57 11.06 46.33
C GLU A 379 3.73 10.43 45.20
N GLY A 380 3.64 9.11 45.17
CA GLY A 380 2.85 8.39 44.15
C GLY A 380 3.56 8.18 42.81
N HIS A 381 2.77 7.94 41.78
CA HIS A 381 3.23 7.77 40.40
C HIS A 381 3.91 9.07 39.91
N ASP A 382 4.98 8.94 39.11
CA ASP A 382 5.82 10.03 38.62
C ASP A 382 6.55 10.88 39.69
N SER A 383 6.60 10.43 40.95
CA SER A 383 7.35 11.12 42.01
C SER A 383 8.88 11.13 41.82
N ASP A 384 9.39 10.30 40.90
CA ASP A 384 10.78 10.28 40.44
C ASP A 384 11.10 11.47 39.51
N CYS A 385 10.09 12.14 38.96
CA CYS A 385 10.26 13.30 38.10
C CYS A 385 10.84 14.49 38.87
N LYS A 386 11.94 15.05 38.38
CA LYS A 386 12.60 16.24 38.94
C LYS A 386 12.75 17.32 37.87
N LYS A 387 12.62 18.58 38.30
CA LYS A 387 12.71 19.76 37.42
C LYS A 387 13.98 19.80 36.55
N ASP A 388 15.09 19.29 37.06
CA ASP A 388 16.39 19.34 36.39
C ASP A 388 16.65 18.12 35.49
N THR A 389 15.84 17.06 35.57
CA THR A 389 16.05 15.77 34.89
C THR A 389 14.86 15.32 34.05
N THR A 390 13.80 16.13 33.98
CA THR A 390 12.55 15.83 33.27
C THR A 390 12.37 16.84 32.16
N VAL A 391 12.06 16.35 30.96
CA VAL A 391 11.76 17.20 29.81
C VAL A 391 10.32 16.99 29.40
N ASN A 392 9.57 18.08 29.31
CA ASN A 392 8.20 18.06 28.82
C ASN A 392 8.22 18.09 27.30
N VAL A 393 7.61 17.09 26.68
CA VAL A 393 7.37 17.01 25.24
C VAL A 393 5.93 16.59 25.05
N ASP A 394 5.14 17.45 24.41
CA ASP A 394 3.73 17.18 24.17
C ASP A 394 3.57 16.23 22.97
N CYS A 395 3.01 15.03 23.19
CA CYS A 395 2.93 13.94 22.22
C CYS A 395 1.74 14.09 21.27
N PHE A 396 0.80 15.01 21.56
CA PHE A 396 -0.16 15.48 20.56
C PHE A 396 0.54 16.42 19.59
N LEU A 397 1.37 17.32 20.12
CA LEU A 397 2.11 18.27 19.30
C LEU A 397 3.27 17.62 18.57
N TYR A 398 3.95 16.59 19.05
CA TYR A 398 5.12 16.02 18.39
C TYR A 398 5.00 14.49 18.33
N GLU A 399 4.88 13.93 17.12
CA GLU A 399 5.00 12.49 16.88
C GLU A 399 6.47 12.06 17.00
N ASP A 400 6.76 10.76 17.14
CA ASP A 400 8.12 10.24 17.38
C ASP A 400 9.14 10.73 16.35
N ASP A 401 8.79 10.70 15.06
CA ASP A 401 9.62 11.24 13.97
C ASP A 401 9.96 12.74 14.18
N ASN A 402 9.03 13.52 14.73
CA ASN A 402 9.27 14.94 15.03
C ASN A 402 10.19 15.11 16.23
N VAL A 403 10.09 14.25 17.23
CA VAL A 403 11.00 14.22 18.37
C VAL A 403 12.41 13.86 17.91
N GLU A 404 12.55 12.89 17.00
CA GLU A 404 13.83 12.55 16.37
C GLU A 404 14.42 13.73 15.60
N GLU A 405 13.62 14.42 14.79
CA GLU A 405 14.05 15.62 14.07
C GLU A 405 14.54 16.73 15.02
N LEU A 406 13.84 16.94 16.15
CA LEU A 406 14.28 17.91 17.17
C LEU A 406 15.59 17.51 17.84
N VAL A 407 15.84 16.21 18.02
CA VAL A 407 17.12 15.68 18.51
C VAL A 407 18.23 15.91 17.48
N GLU A 408 17.98 15.62 16.20
CA GLU A 408 18.93 15.86 15.10
C GLU A 408 19.30 17.35 14.97
N GLN A 409 18.30 18.23 15.11
CA GLN A 409 18.47 19.69 15.08
C GLN A 409 19.13 20.26 16.36
N ARG A 410 19.49 19.41 17.33
CA ARG A 410 20.04 19.78 18.65
C ARG A 410 19.13 20.70 19.46
N LYS A 411 17.82 20.67 19.19
CA LYS A 411 16.80 21.40 19.94
C LYS A 411 16.30 20.58 21.14
N LEU A 412 16.51 19.27 21.14
CA LEU A 412 16.23 18.33 22.22
C LEU A 412 17.46 17.43 22.46
N ALA A 413 17.81 17.12 23.70
CA ALA A 413 18.93 16.22 24.03
C ALA A 413 18.40 15.07 24.89
N ARG A 414 18.83 13.81 24.65
CA ARG A 414 18.33 12.63 25.37
C ARG A 414 19.07 12.29 26.68
N ASN A 415 20.27 12.85 26.98
CA ASN A 415 21.13 12.51 28.16
C ASN A 415 22.13 13.68 28.56
N TYR A 416 22.61 13.88 29.84
CA TYR A 416 23.84 14.70 30.23
C TYR A 416 24.58 14.32 31.60
N CYS A 417 25.94 14.40 31.66
CA CYS A 417 26.83 13.91 32.78
C CYS A 417 26.98 14.90 33.96
N ILE A 418 27.03 14.39 35.19
CA ILE A 418 26.85 15.19 36.42
C ILE A 418 28.12 15.93 36.93
N ASP A 419 29.34 15.49 36.60
CA ASP A 419 30.57 16.15 37.10
C ASP A 419 31.18 17.19 36.14
N CYS A 420 31.09 16.98 34.83
CA CYS A 420 31.83 17.75 33.83
C CYS A 420 30.99 18.29 32.67
N LYS A 421 29.67 18.09 32.69
CA LYS A 421 28.73 18.41 31.59
C LYS A 421 29.10 17.77 30.25
N SER A 422 29.91 16.70 30.28
CA SER A 422 30.22 15.87 29.12
C SER A 422 29.03 15.01 28.68
N TRP A 423 29.05 14.57 27.43
CA TRP A 423 27.94 13.93 26.70
C TRP A 423 27.94 12.39 26.83
N ASP A 424 28.37 11.83 27.96
CA ASP A 424 28.50 10.37 28.16
C ASP A 424 27.63 9.82 29.33
N ILE A 425 26.39 9.33 29.06
CA ILE A 425 25.31 9.27 30.08
C ILE A 425 24.02 8.44 29.86
N LYS A 426 23.23 8.30 30.96
CA LYS A 426 21.92 7.60 31.15
C LYS A 426 20.67 8.38 30.65
N PRO A 427 19.56 7.66 30.30
CA PRO A 427 18.29 8.19 29.75
C PRO A 427 17.61 9.31 30.57
N LEU A 428 17.12 10.36 29.91
CA LEU A 428 16.17 11.34 30.47
C LEU A 428 14.73 10.80 30.52
N THR A 429 13.95 11.26 31.51
CA THR A 429 12.50 10.99 31.61
C THR A 429 11.74 12.01 30.76
N PHE A 430 10.94 11.50 29.81
CA PHE A 430 10.04 12.31 28.98
C PHE A 430 8.62 12.22 29.54
N ILE A 431 7.95 13.36 29.69
CA ILE A 431 6.56 13.42 30.14
C ILE A 431 5.73 14.20 29.15
N SER A 432 4.54 13.68 28.88
CA SER A 432 3.51 14.36 28.11
C SER A 432 2.27 14.63 28.95
N HIS A 433 1.65 15.78 28.74
CA HIS A 433 0.39 16.15 29.39
C HIS A 433 -0.82 16.07 28.43
N SER A 434 -0.60 15.63 27.18
CA SER A 434 -1.64 15.40 26.18
C SER A 434 -1.60 13.94 25.73
N LEU A 435 -2.66 13.47 25.06
CA LEU A 435 -2.70 12.16 24.42
C LEU A 435 -2.21 12.22 22.96
N SER A 436 -1.54 11.17 22.51
CA SER A 436 -1.07 11.03 21.13
C SER A 436 -2.23 10.83 20.15
N ILE A 437 -2.04 11.13 18.86
CA ILE A 437 -3.07 10.88 17.84
C ILE A 437 -3.48 9.39 17.78
N PRO A 438 -2.56 8.41 17.84
CA PRO A 438 -2.93 7.00 17.93
C PRO A 438 -3.78 6.66 19.15
N GLN A 439 -3.48 7.21 20.32
CA GLN A 439 -4.28 7.04 21.54
C GLN A 439 -5.70 7.62 21.35
N LEU A 440 -5.84 8.81 20.76
CA LEU A 440 -7.12 9.44 20.48
C LEU A 440 -7.96 8.64 19.47
N GLU A 441 -7.32 8.11 18.42
CA GLU A 441 -7.98 7.23 17.45
C GLU A 441 -8.47 5.94 18.12
N PHE A 442 -7.60 5.26 18.87
CA PHE A 442 -7.95 4.03 19.58
C PHE A 442 -9.12 4.26 20.55
N MET A 443 -9.07 5.37 21.29
CA MET A 443 -10.12 5.79 22.22
C MET A 443 -11.49 5.88 21.54
N PHE A 444 -11.60 6.63 20.44
CA PHE A 444 -12.90 6.94 19.84
C PHE A 444 -13.33 6.02 18.69
N THR A 445 -12.49 5.04 18.32
CA THR A 445 -12.82 4.04 17.29
C THR A 445 -12.92 2.62 17.84
N LYS A 446 -12.27 2.30 18.96
CA LYS A 446 -12.26 0.96 19.59
C LYS A 446 -12.83 0.96 21.00
N MET A 447 -12.31 1.78 21.92
CA MET A 447 -12.76 1.79 23.33
C MET A 447 -14.20 2.29 23.44
N VAL A 448 -14.47 3.47 22.88
CA VAL A 448 -15.80 4.09 22.86
C VAL A 448 -16.10 4.59 21.44
N PRO A 449 -16.52 3.68 20.51
CA PRO A 449 -16.74 4.03 19.11
C PRO A 449 -17.86 5.06 18.96
N LEU A 450 -17.53 6.34 18.79
CA LEU A 450 -18.51 7.44 18.81
C LEU A 450 -19.51 7.36 17.65
N THR A 451 -19.11 6.79 16.52
CA THR A 451 -20.01 6.53 15.37
C THR A 451 -21.13 5.54 15.68
N LYS A 452 -21.00 4.73 16.74
CA LYS A 452 -22.01 3.79 17.21
C LYS A 452 -22.84 4.35 18.37
N LYS A 453 -22.55 5.55 18.85
CA LYS A 453 -23.27 6.21 19.94
C LYS A 453 -24.44 7.05 19.38
N PRO A 454 -25.51 7.27 20.16
CA PRO A 454 -26.62 8.10 19.75
C PRO A 454 -26.17 9.55 19.50
N ASP A 455 -26.88 10.25 18.62
CA ASP A 455 -26.67 11.69 18.42
C ASP A 455 -26.91 12.43 19.74
N GLY A 456 -26.02 13.36 20.08
CA GLY A 456 -26.03 14.07 21.36
C GLY A 456 -25.33 13.33 22.51
N PHE A 457 -24.60 12.24 22.25
CA PHE A 457 -23.73 11.59 23.25
C PHE A 457 -22.75 12.61 23.84
N ARG A 458 -22.69 12.71 25.18
CA ARG A 458 -21.99 13.77 25.91
C ARG A 458 -20.60 13.32 26.32
N VAL A 459 -19.58 13.95 25.75
CA VAL A 459 -18.16 13.71 26.09
C VAL A 459 -17.65 14.92 26.87
N VAL A 460 -17.11 14.67 28.07
CA VAL A 460 -16.47 15.69 28.89
C VAL A 460 -14.99 15.39 29.03
N ASP A 461 -14.15 16.37 28.76
CA ASP A 461 -12.70 16.29 28.85
C ASP A 461 -12.22 17.20 29.98
N ILE A 462 -11.69 16.62 31.06
CA ILE A 462 -11.26 17.36 32.24
C ILE A 462 -9.76 17.63 32.13
N GLY A 463 -9.35 18.89 32.24
CA GLY A 463 -7.96 19.30 31.99
C GLY A 463 -7.66 19.32 30.50
N SER A 464 -8.58 19.88 29.70
CA SER A 464 -8.57 19.74 28.24
C SER A 464 -7.33 20.34 27.54
N ARG A 465 -6.55 21.18 28.22
CA ARG A 465 -5.36 21.88 27.69
C ARG A 465 -5.59 22.47 26.29
N PHE A 466 -4.92 21.93 25.27
CA PHE A 466 -5.01 22.39 23.88
C PHE A 466 -6.27 21.91 23.15
N GLY A 467 -7.09 21.08 23.79
CA GLY A 467 -8.35 20.56 23.25
C GLY A 467 -8.21 19.33 22.35
N SER A 468 -7.14 18.55 22.46
CA SER A 468 -6.89 17.41 21.56
C SER A 468 -7.96 16.30 21.70
N VAL A 469 -8.38 15.98 22.92
CA VAL A 469 -9.48 15.04 23.17
C VAL A 469 -10.80 15.61 22.68
N CYS A 470 -11.08 16.89 22.93
CA CYS A 470 -12.28 17.56 22.46
C CYS A 470 -12.38 17.58 20.92
N ALA A 471 -11.29 17.91 20.24
CA ALA A 471 -11.16 17.88 18.79
C ALA A 471 -11.38 16.46 18.23
N ALA A 472 -10.73 15.46 18.82
CA ALA A 472 -10.89 14.06 18.42
C ALA A 472 -12.34 13.58 18.62
N ALA A 473 -12.97 13.89 19.76
CA ALA A 473 -14.37 13.54 20.01
C ALA A 473 -15.30 14.17 18.98
N ASN A 474 -15.06 15.44 18.60
CA ASN A 474 -15.81 16.12 17.55
C ASN A 474 -15.65 15.43 16.18
N LEU A 475 -14.40 15.20 15.76
CA LEU A 475 -14.06 14.64 14.45
C LEU A 475 -14.53 13.19 14.31
N PHE A 476 -14.27 12.32 15.29
CA PHE A 476 -14.66 10.91 15.24
C PHE A 476 -16.16 10.69 15.43
N SER A 477 -16.88 11.62 16.07
CA SER A 477 -18.35 11.64 16.09
C SER A 477 -18.96 12.32 14.86
N ARG A 478 -18.15 12.98 14.02
CA ARG A 478 -18.60 13.81 12.89
C ARG A 478 -19.54 14.94 13.34
N GLY A 479 -19.21 15.58 14.46
CA GLY A 479 -19.99 16.67 15.07
C GLY A 479 -21.29 16.23 15.74
N LYS A 480 -21.55 14.93 15.88
CA LYS A 480 -22.77 14.40 16.49
C LYS A 480 -22.72 14.35 18.01
N ALA A 481 -21.53 14.21 18.59
CA ALA A 481 -21.35 14.26 20.04
C ALA A 481 -21.44 15.71 20.53
N HIS A 482 -21.93 15.89 21.75
CA HIS A 482 -21.81 17.15 22.47
C HIS A 482 -20.55 17.08 23.33
N VAL A 483 -19.61 17.97 23.08
CA VAL A 483 -18.25 17.90 23.65
C VAL A 483 -18.02 19.12 24.54
N THR A 484 -17.67 18.88 25.79
CA THR A 484 -17.37 19.95 26.76
C THR A 484 -15.97 19.76 27.30
N GLY A 485 -15.05 20.66 26.97
CA GLY A 485 -13.74 20.75 27.63
C GLY A 485 -13.86 21.53 28.93
N ILE A 486 -13.16 21.11 29.98
CA ILE A 486 -13.01 21.83 31.24
C ILE A 486 -11.53 22.12 31.42
N GLU A 487 -11.18 23.38 31.61
CA GLU A 487 -9.80 23.83 31.82
C GLU A 487 -9.81 25.03 32.78
N MET A 488 -8.81 25.14 33.66
CA MET A 488 -8.73 26.23 34.63
C MET A 488 -7.78 27.36 34.19
N ASN A 489 -6.87 27.07 33.26
CA ASN A 489 -5.95 28.06 32.73
C ASN A 489 -6.63 28.85 31.59
N GLU A 490 -6.73 30.16 31.79
CA GLU A 490 -7.39 31.06 30.83
C GLU A 490 -6.70 31.12 29.46
N ASP A 491 -5.36 31.08 29.41
CA ASP A 491 -4.63 31.11 28.13
C ASP A 491 -4.85 29.83 27.32
N LEU A 492 -4.90 28.67 27.98
CA LEU A 492 -5.26 27.39 27.35
C LEU A 492 -6.71 27.41 26.87
N CYS A 493 -7.64 27.95 27.66
CA CYS A 493 -9.03 28.12 27.23
C CYS A 493 -9.16 29.02 26.00
N ASN A 494 -8.42 30.13 25.96
CA ASN A 494 -8.40 31.04 24.81
C ASN A 494 -7.85 30.36 23.55
N LEU A 495 -6.77 29.59 23.70
CA LEU A 495 -6.17 28.83 22.59
C LEU A 495 -7.10 27.70 22.10
N HIS A 496 -7.77 27.00 23.03
CA HIS A 496 -8.75 25.98 22.71
C HIS A 496 -9.96 26.59 21.99
N GLN A 497 -10.48 27.74 22.44
CA GLN A 497 -11.57 28.44 21.77
C GLN A 497 -11.17 28.83 20.33
N GLU A 498 -9.95 29.33 20.13
CA GLU A 498 -9.46 29.65 18.80
C GLU A 498 -9.37 28.41 17.90
N VAL A 499 -8.99 27.25 18.43
CA VAL A 499 -9.00 25.98 17.69
C VAL A 499 -10.42 25.59 17.30
N ILE A 500 -11.38 25.67 18.23
CA ILE A 500 -12.80 25.39 17.96
C ILE A 500 -13.30 26.23 16.79
N ASP A 501 -12.98 27.52 16.80
CA ASP A 501 -13.37 28.47 15.76
C ASP A 501 -12.65 28.21 14.43
N SER A 502 -11.34 27.95 14.47
CA SER A 502 -10.50 27.77 13.26
C SER A 502 -10.82 26.47 12.52
N PHE A 503 -11.15 25.41 13.25
CA PHE A 503 -11.46 24.09 12.69
C PHE A 503 -12.98 23.83 12.56
N ASN A 504 -13.82 24.81 12.93
CA ASN A 504 -15.28 24.75 12.86
C ASN A 504 -15.88 23.55 13.63
N PHE A 505 -15.41 23.29 14.84
CA PHE A 505 -15.96 22.20 15.66
C PHE A 505 -17.36 22.53 16.16
N THR A 506 -18.36 21.83 15.62
CA THR A 506 -19.78 22.02 16.00
C THR A 506 -20.14 21.24 17.25
N ASN A 507 -21.00 21.77 18.12
CA ASN A 507 -21.39 21.11 19.39
C ASN A 507 -20.20 20.89 20.35
N THR A 508 -19.14 21.69 20.22
CA THR A 508 -17.99 21.70 21.14
C THR A 508 -17.95 23.03 21.89
N GLU A 509 -17.74 22.98 23.19
CA GLU A 509 -17.55 24.16 24.06
C GLU A 509 -16.40 23.95 25.04
N ILE A 510 -15.85 25.05 25.56
CA ILE A 510 -14.80 25.06 26.58
C ILE A 510 -15.26 25.86 27.79
N LEU A 511 -15.17 25.27 28.98
CA LEU A 511 -15.49 25.89 30.25
C LEU A 511 -14.20 26.26 30.98
N ASN A 512 -13.97 27.56 31.16
CA ASN A 512 -12.88 28.08 31.96
C ASN A 512 -13.25 28.06 33.45
N VAL A 513 -13.18 26.89 34.08
CA VAL A 513 -13.58 26.66 35.48
C VAL A 513 -12.74 25.56 36.12
N ASP A 514 -12.63 25.61 37.45
CA ASP A 514 -12.25 24.44 38.24
C ASP A 514 -13.30 23.33 38.08
N VAL A 515 -12.86 22.07 37.92
CA VAL A 515 -13.75 20.91 37.73
C VAL A 515 -14.84 20.80 38.80
N ARG A 516 -14.54 21.19 40.05
CA ARG A 516 -15.48 21.16 41.18
C ARG A 516 -16.66 22.13 40.99
N ASN A 517 -16.56 23.07 40.06
CA ASN A 517 -17.61 24.00 39.70
C ASN A 517 -18.38 23.58 38.42
N ALA A 518 -18.05 22.43 37.83
CA ALA A 518 -18.65 21.93 36.59
C ALA A 518 -19.68 20.81 36.80
N ALA A 519 -20.39 20.81 37.93
CA ALA A 519 -21.31 19.74 38.33
C ALA A 519 -22.37 19.41 37.27
N GLU A 520 -22.87 20.42 36.55
CA GLU A 520 -23.86 20.23 35.49
C GLU A 520 -23.31 19.44 34.30
N ALA A 521 -22.09 19.74 33.86
CA ALA A 521 -21.44 19.02 32.76
C ALA A 521 -21.13 17.58 33.17
N ILE A 522 -20.55 17.40 34.36
CA ILE A 522 -20.13 16.09 34.90
C ILE A 522 -21.32 15.16 35.13
N SER A 523 -22.42 15.66 35.70
CA SER A 523 -23.60 14.84 35.98
C SER A 523 -24.35 14.37 34.73
N LYS A 524 -24.23 15.12 33.62
CA LYS A 524 -24.85 14.78 32.33
C LYS A 524 -23.94 13.97 31.40
N ALA A 525 -22.66 13.81 31.73
CA ALA A 525 -21.70 13.14 30.87
C ALA A 525 -22.08 11.67 30.63
N ASP A 526 -21.85 11.20 29.40
CA ASP A 526 -21.91 9.78 29.04
C ASP A 526 -20.50 9.17 29.02
N LEU A 527 -19.50 9.99 28.68
CA LEU A 527 -18.08 9.67 28.74
C LEU A 527 -17.32 10.84 29.36
N ILE A 528 -16.44 10.54 30.31
CA ILE A 528 -15.48 11.47 30.89
C ILE A 528 -14.07 10.98 30.55
N VAL A 529 -13.22 11.87 30.06
CA VAL A 529 -11.80 11.61 29.77
C VAL A 529 -10.94 12.45 30.71
N MET A 530 -9.91 11.82 31.26
CA MET A 530 -8.96 12.44 32.19
C MET A 530 -7.54 11.95 31.87
N ASN A 531 -6.71 12.84 31.33
CA ASN A 531 -5.30 12.53 31.04
C ASN A 531 -4.38 13.32 31.99
N ASN A 532 -3.85 12.64 33.01
CA ASN A 532 -2.88 13.19 33.96
C ASN A 532 -3.25 14.58 34.57
N VAL A 533 -4.51 14.73 34.98
CA VAL A 533 -5.13 16.04 35.22
C VAL A 533 -4.77 16.65 36.58
N PHE A 534 -4.41 15.83 37.58
CA PHE A 534 -4.30 16.27 38.97
C PHE A 534 -2.86 16.23 39.50
N SER A 535 -2.15 15.12 39.30
CA SER A 535 -0.89 14.83 39.99
C SER A 535 0.21 15.89 39.77
N PHE A 536 0.20 16.57 38.62
CA PHE A 536 1.18 17.62 38.28
C PHE A 536 0.71 19.05 38.54
N PHE A 537 -0.55 19.24 38.93
CA PHE A 537 -1.19 20.57 38.94
C PHE A 537 -1.73 20.98 40.31
N MET A 538 -1.95 20.04 41.23
CA MET A 538 -2.50 20.33 42.55
C MET A 538 -1.95 19.41 43.64
N GLY A 539 -2.00 19.87 44.90
CA GLY A 539 -1.54 19.10 46.06
C GLY A 539 -2.51 17.99 46.46
N ASP A 540 -2.04 17.00 47.21
CA ASP A 540 -2.78 15.79 47.57
C ASP A 540 -4.19 16.07 48.15
N ASP A 541 -4.34 17.05 49.03
CA ASP A 541 -5.63 17.44 49.61
C ASP A 541 -6.62 17.94 48.54
N GLU A 542 -6.13 18.73 47.58
CA GLU A 542 -6.95 19.22 46.46
C GLU A 542 -7.30 18.09 45.48
N GLN A 543 -6.39 17.13 45.28
CA GLN A 543 -6.69 15.93 44.48
C GLN A 543 -7.81 15.12 45.15
N VAL A 544 -7.75 14.92 46.47
CA VAL A 544 -8.80 14.21 47.23
C VAL A 544 -10.15 14.92 47.10
N ASP A 545 -10.18 16.25 47.20
CA ASP A 545 -11.42 17.03 47.01
C ASP A 545 -11.98 16.90 45.60
N CYS A 546 -11.14 16.92 44.57
CA CYS A 546 -11.57 16.71 43.18
C CYS A 546 -12.12 15.29 42.98
N TRP A 547 -11.46 14.26 43.48
CA TRP A 547 -11.95 12.88 43.40
C TRP A 547 -13.25 12.67 44.17
N LYS A 548 -13.39 13.28 45.36
CA LYS A 548 -14.64 13.27 46.13
C LYS A 548 -15.77 13.93 45.34
N PHE A 549 -15.49 15.06 44.70
CA PHE A 549 -16.45 15.75 43.84
C PHE A 549 -16.89 14.87 42.66
N LEU A 550 -15.96 14.24 41.96
CA LEU A 550 -16.24 13.36 40.82
C LEU A 550 -17.03 12.12 41.25
N ASN A 551 -16.63 11.45 42.33
CA ASN A 551 -17.38 10.32 42.89
C ASN A 551 -18.84 10.69 43.23
N THR A 552 -19.06 11.90 43.74
CA THR A 552 -20.40 12.40 44.08
C THR A 552 -21.22 12.67 42.82
N HIS A 553 -20.66 13.33 41.80
CA HIS A 553 -21.43 13.90 40.68
C HIS A 553 -21.50 13.02 39.43
N ILE A 554 -20.53 12.12 39.21
CA ILE A 554 -20.58 11.21 38.06
C ILE A 554 -21.72 10.22 38.28
N ARG A 555 -22.60 10.08 37.29
CA ARG A 555 -23.74 9.15 37.33
C ARG A 555 -23.30 7.71 37.07
N SER A 556 -24.04 6.74 37.61
CA SER A 556 -23.89 5.33 37.23
C SER A 556 -24.14 5.14 35.72
N GLY A 557 -23.39 4.23 35.10
CA GLY A 557 -23.39 3.97 33.66
C GLY A 557 -22.63 5.01 32.83
N CYS A 558 -21.98 5.99 33.45
CA CYS A 558 -21.01 6.85 32.76
C CYS A 558 -19.72 6.05 32.51
N LEU A 559 -19.10 6.26 31.36
CA LEU A 559 -17.78 5.72 31.06
C LEU A 559 -16.70 6.71 31.51
N LEU A 560 -15.63 6.22 32.11
CA LEU A 560 -14.48 7.02 32.52
C LEU A 560 -13.24 6.45 31.83
N ILE A 561 -12.52 7.29 31.09
CA ILE A 561 -11.19 6.96 30.56
C ILE A 561 -10.17 7.75 31.34
N HIS A 562 -9.20 7.07 31.94
CA HIS A 562 -8.13 7.67 32.71
C HIS A 562 -6.77 7.17 32.21
N ASN A 563 -5.80 8.08 32.12
CA ASN A 563 -4.40 7.77 31.81
C ASN A 563 -3.50 8.59 32.73
N PRO A 564 -2.61 7.98 33.54
CA PRO A 564 -2.40 6.53 33.79
C PRO A 564 -3.57 5.81 34.48
N ALA A 565 -3.45 4.58 34.98
CA ALA A 565 -4.56 3.94 35.72
C ALA A 565 -4.99 4.75 36.96
N PHE A 566 -6.30 4.82 37.23
CA PHE A 566 -6.85 5.49 38.42
C PHE A 566 -6.22 4.94 39.71
N GLU A 567 -6.10 3.62 39.83
CA GLU A 567 -5.58 2.97 41.03
C GLU A 567 -4.11 3.33 41.29
N ILE A 568 -3.35 3.57 40.22
CA ILE A 568 -1.94 3.97 40.29
C ILE A 568 -1.84 5.43 40.74
N THR A 569 -2.65 6.32 40.16
CA THR A 569 -2.61 7.76 40.48
C THR A 569 -3.16 8.07 41.86
N THR A 570 -4.13 7.29 42.37
CA THR A 570 -4.73 7.56 43.69
C THR A 570 -4.16 6.71 44.82
N LYS A 571 -3.23 5.78 44.57
CA LYS A 571 -2.70 4.85 45.59
C LYS A 571 -2.17 5.53 46.87
N HIS A 572 -1.59 6.71 46.71
CA HIS A 572 -1.02 7.50 47.80
C HIS A 572 -2.06 8.39 48.51
N LEU A 573 -3.24 8.57 47.92
CA LEU A 573 -4.30 9.45 48.43
C LEU A 573 -5.22 8.70 49.39
N LYS A 574 -5.66 9.41 50.45
CA LYS A 574 -6.68 8.91 51.39
C LYS A 574 -8.06 9.32 50.90
N LEU A 575 -8.60 8.55 49.94
CA LEU A 575 -9.92 8.81 49.40
C LEU A 575 -11.04 8.54 50.43
N PRO A 576 -12.11 9.36 50.47
CA PRO A 576 -13.22 9.19 51.41
C PRO A 576 -14.23 8.12 50.96
N PHE A 577 -13.91 7.35 49.92
CA PHE A 577 -14.72 6.28 49.35
C PHE A 577 -13.79 5.14 48.90
N ASN A 578 -14.31 3.92 48.83
CA ASN A 578 -13.58 2.79 48.24
C ASN A 578 -13.82 2.77 46.71
N PRO A 579 -12.76 2.89 45.88
CA PRO A 579 -12.88 2.84 44.43
C PRO A 579 -13.49 1.56 43.88
N GLU A 580 -13.34 0.42 44.56
CA GLU A 580 -13.89 -0.88 44.11
C GLU A 580 -15.42 -0.87 44.08
N TYR A 581 -16.07 -0.01 44.87
CA TYR A 581 -17.54 0.18 44.85
C TYR A 581 -17.99 1.33 43.92
N TRP A 582 -17.08 1.86 43.10
CA TRP A 582 -17.34 3.00 42.22
C TRP A 582 -16.96 2.75 40.76
N LEU A 583 -15.82 2.11 40.51
CA LEU A 583 -15.24 1.95 39.18
C LEU A 583 -15.05 0.48 38.86
N ASN A 584 -15.63 0.03 37.75
CA ASN A 584 -15.38 -1.31 37.20
C ASN A 584 -14.37 -1.18 36.06
N ASN A 585 -13.15 -1.69 36.27
CA ASN A 585 -12.10 -1.65 35.25
C ASN A 585 -12.44 -2.62 34.11
N MET A 586 -12.56 -2.08 32.89
CA MET A 586 -12.85 -2.85 31.69
C MET A 586 -11.55 -3.26 31.00
N ASN A 587 -11.39 -4.56 30.77
CA ASN A 587 -10.22 -5.08 30.09
C ASN A 587 -10.23 -4.67 28.60
N ILE A 588 -9.36 -3.74 28.24
CA ILE A 588 -9.18 -3.28 26.86
C ILE A 588 -8.02 -3.96 26.13
N ARG A 589 -7.32 -4.91 26.76
CA ARG A 589 -6.07 -5.48 26.23
C ARG A 589 -6.28 -6.20 24.89
N SER A 590 -7.40 -6.89 24.73
CA SER A 590 -7.77 -7.49 23.44
C SER A 590 -8.06 -6.43 22.38
N LEU A 591 -8.76 -5.35 22.75
CA LEU A 591 -9.02 -4.23 21.84
C LEU A 591 -7.72 -3.55 21.41
N ALA A 592 -6.78 -3.37 22.33
CA ALA A 592 -5.46 -2.82 22.07
C ALA A 592 -4.66 -3.71 21.13
N ALA A 593 -4.63 -5.03 21.38
CA ALA A 593 -3.96 -5.99 20.50
C ALA A 593 -4.57 -6.00 19.10
N ASP A 594 -5.89 -5.96 18.99
CA ASP A 594 -6.60 -5.90 17.71
C ASP A 594 -6.35 -4.58 16.96
N PHE A 595 -6.12 -3.47 17.66
CA PHE A 595 -5.83 -2.17 17.05
C PHE A 595 -4.38 -2.05 16.62
N ALA A 596 -3.44 -2.48 17.45
CA ALA A 596 -2.01 -2.40 17.19
C ALA A 596 -1.53 -3.47 16.19
N GLY A 597 -2.21 -4.61 16.09
CA GLY A 597 -1.82 -5.69 15.19
C GLY A 597 -0.47 -6.27 15.57
N THR A 598 0.56 -6.01 14.76
CA THR A 598 1.95 -6.47 14.99
C THR A 598 2.87 -5.36 15.49
N ASP A 599 2.34 -4.17 15.76
CA ASP A 599 3.10 -3.02 16.24
C ASP A 599 3.15 -3.04 17.78
N ASP A 600 4.24 -3.59 18.32
CA ASP A 600 4.43 -3.74 19.76
C ASP A 600 4.55 -2.38 20.47
N ASP A 601 5.18 -1.38 19.84
CA ASP A 601 5.35 -0.04 20.41
C ASP A 601 4.00 0.68 20.52
N LEU A 602 3.18 0.60 19.46
CA LEU A 602 1.82 1.13 19.48
C LEU A 602 0.94 0.39 20.50
N PHE A 603 1.10 -0.94 20.64
CA PHE A 603 0.39 -1.73 21.63
C PHE A 603 0.72 -1.27 23.06
N GLU A 604 2.00 -1.03 23.36
CA GLU A 604 2.43 -0.50 24.65
C GLU A 604 1.88 0.91 24.90
N ASP A 605 1.95 1.81 23.91
CA ASP A 605 1.44 3.19 24.03
C ASP A 605 -0.06 3.24 24.35
N ILE A 606 -0.89 2.56 23.56
CA ILE A 606 -2.36 2.59 23.77
C ILE A 606 -2.81 1.76 24.99
N SER A 607 -1.99 0.81 25.46
CA SER A 607 -2.27 0.02 26.66
C SER A 607 -2.13 0.82 27.96
N THR A 608 -1.60 2.05 27.90
CA THR A 608 -1.58 2.99 29.02
C THR A 608 -2.96 3.57 29.35
N LEU A 609 -3.90 3.52 28.39
CA LEU A 609 -5.27 3.98 28.60
C LEU A 609 -6.05 2.97 29.44
N HIS A 610 -6.84 3.46 30.38
CA HIS A 610 -7.72 2.62 31.20
C HIS A 610 -9.17 3.06 31.06
N LEU A 611 -10.07 2.11 30.80
CA LEU A 611 -11.50 2.33 30.66
C LEU A 611 -12.23 1.77 31.87
N TYR A 612 -13.07 2.58 32.48
CA TYR A 612 -13.89 2.20 33.62
C TYR A 612 -15.36 2.43 33.30
N GLU A 613 -16.21 1.53 33.78
CA GLU A 613 -17.64 1.79 33.91
C GLU A 613 -17.94 2.25 35.33
N VAL A 614 -18.60 3.40 35.48
CA VAL A 614 -19.01 3.89 36.79
C VAL A 614 -20.25 3.13 37.24
N PHE A 615 -20.16 2.45 38.38
CA PHE A 615 -21.31 1.84 39.04
C PHE A 615 -21.29 2.24 40.50
N LYS A 616 -22.41 2.77 41.01
CA LYS A 616 -22.54 3.10 42.44
C LYS A 616 -23.23 1.94 43.13
N ASP A 617 -22.45 1.09 43.77
CA ASP A 617 -23.01 0.07 44.65
C ASP A 617 -23.34 0.68 46.01
N THR A 618 -24.63 0.73 46.34
CA THR A 618 -25.10 1.26 47.62
C THR A 618 -25.10 0.21 48.73
N SER A 619 -24.72 -1.05 48.46
CA SER A 619 -24.72 -2.13 49.46
C SER A 619 -23.78 -1.89 50.64
N TYR A 620 -22.67 -1.18 50.43
CA TYR A 620 -21.73 -0.77 51.48
C TYR A 620 -22.31 0.25 52.48
N LEU A 621 -23.35 1.01 52.10
CA LEU A 621 -24.01 1.93 53.05
C LEU A 621 -24.75 1.17 54.15
N ASP A 622 -25.16 -0.08 53.91
CA ASP A 622 -25.76 -0.92 54.94
C ASP A 622 -24.70 -1.46 55.92
N GLU A 623 -23.47 -1.73 55.47
CA GLU A 623 -22.35 -2.16 56.34
C GLU A 623 -21.83 -1.03 57.26
N LEU A 624 -21.89 0.23 56.81
CA LEU A 624 -21.51 1.39 57.63
C LEU A 624 -22.55 1.77 58.70
N ILE A 625 -23.79 1.30 58.57
CA ILE A 625 -24.85 1.54 59.57
C ILE A 625 -24.73 0.51 60.70
N ASP A 626 -24.32 -0.73 60.43
CA ASP A 626 -24.10 -1.75 61.46
C ASP A 626 -22.85 -1.47 62.33
N ASP A 627 -21.84 -0.77 61.82
CA ASP A 627 -20.59 -0.49 62.56
C ASP A 627 -20.66 0.77 63.46
N LYS A 628 -21.84 1.41 63.56
CA LYS A 628 -22.11 2.52 64.51
C LYS A 628 -22.97 2.14 65.70
N ASP A 629 -23.50 0.92 65.74
CA ASP A 629 -24.26 0.35 66.87
C ASP A 629 -23.51 -0.78 67.60
N MET A 630 -22.17 -0.85 67.44
CA MET A 630 -21.26 -1.70 68.21
C MET A 630 -20.12 -0.87 68.83
#